data_AF-R7BRB2-F1
#
_entry.id   AF-R7BRB2-F1
#
_cell.length_a   1.000
_cell.length_b   1.000
_cell.length_c   1.000
_cell.angle_alpha   90.00
_cell.angle_beta   90.00
_cell.angle_gamma   90.00
#
_symmetry.space_group_name_H-M   'P 1'
#
loop_
_entity.id
_entity.type
_entity.pdbx_description
1 polymer ?
#
loop_
_entity_poly.entity_id
_entity_poly.type
_entity_poly.pdbx_seq_one_letter_code
_entity_poly.pdbx_strand_id
1 'polypeptide(L)'
;MNQTTKNVPLHIDVANLPLEARAKHCAAAAAPTYDPFRAIRRKVVLGVSALALSGLILCPGSAFAAEWINVDGTQYNTVGSSGTGWIWQTQDNLNLDGYNGTGISAKGDLNINVNNKNTVDATKATADEDKKTGVSVQDGNLTIAGDGELNVKAQEKAIVAESDGTQGGYVTIDGTTVNAEATGSGSGSGRSTHGIHALDTSENVGPTIRIDNGATVNVKSGNAENPVDWAWGISGTNFSVIDSTVNIDTIGKTTSTGIFASNIGKSSTVLFFDSNVTVNSKITDKGEAHGILASAYHGSGTAWVHISNSEVKLNADAPRIEGLYGDGTAGGGYGIYVSSSSMDPFDGKDLFILNSNVYAKGSCAAVLVQNDVTLVPDAGDGSNVPLAKIEILGDSSIKVPANGAVRNFAFTDTYGDYTDYVRGQVIGVAGEEALGDPVKDKTAATETQILREGVEPSDDPWGDKGDKSDDASKATDTDTSLVRKAYADEAGTAVAATPKTGDNGMGLFATCAAAIAGAGAAFGSLFSRKRGKHARH
;
A
#
# COMPACT_ATOMS: atom_id res chain seq x y z
N MET A 1 -34.16 42.19 43.23
CA MET A 1 -33.98 41.58 41.90
C MET A 1 -33.69 40.10 42.11
N ASN A 2 -34.55 39.24 41.53
CA ASN A 2 -34.43 37.83 41.11
C ASN A 2 -33.16 37.03 41.51
N GLN A 3 -33.16 35.73 41.86
CA GLN A 3 -34.18 34.67 41.82
C GLN A 3 -33.64 33.38 42.52
N THR A 4 -34.54 32.60 43.11
CA THR A 4 -34.54 31.12 43.32
C THR A 4 -33.47 30.40 44.15
N THR A 5 -33.92 29.90 45.32
CA THR A 5 -33.42 28.70 46.01
C THR A 5 -34.09 27.42 45.48
N LYS A 6 -33.30 26.39 45.19
CA LYS A 6 -33.49 24.98 45.63
C LYS A 6 -32.39 24.08 45.05
N ASN A 7 -31.50 23.56 45.90
CA ASN A 7 -30.70 22.34 45.68
C ASN A 7 -29.95 21.95 46.97
N VAL A 8 -30.26 20.79 47.55
CA VAL A 8 -29.42 19.88 48.37
C VAL A 8 -30.19 18.52 48.41
N PRO A 9 -29.62 17.30 48.66
CA PRO A 9 -28.27 16.85 49.09
C PRO A 9 -27.69 15.70 48.19
N LEU A 10 -26.54 15.02 48.38
CA LEU A 10 -25.89 14.38 49.56
C LEU A 10 -24.41 14.02 49.23
N HIS A 11 -23.51 14.07 50.22
CA HIS A 11 -22.13 13.56 50.14
C HIS A 11 -22.03 12.30 51.01
N ILE A 12 -21.53 11.18 50.49
CA ILE A 12 -21.35 9.90 51.23
C ILE A 12 -19.85 9.63 51.39
N ASP A 13 -19.43 9.48 52.64
CA ASP A 13 -18.05 9.18 53.02
C ASP A 13 -17.81 7.65 52.99
N VAL A 14 -17.02 7.20 52.02
CA VAL A 14 -16.85 5.78 51.61
C VAL A 14 -16.03 4.97 52.64
N ALA A 15 -15.40 5.61 53.60
CA ALA A 15 -14.55 4.95 54.59
C ALA A 15 -15.31 4.03 55.56
N ASN A 16 -16.61 4.25 55.79
CA ASN A 16 -17.38 3.59 56.85
C ASN A 16 -18.35 2.47 56.39
N LEU A 17 -18.27 2.00 55.14
CA LEU A 17 -19.17 0.95 54.65
C LEU A 17 -18.69 -0.47 55.04
N PRO A 18 -19.61 -1.38 55.43
CA PRO A 18 -19.29 -2.76 55.80
C PRO A 18 -18.66 -3.54 54.63
N LEU A 19 -17.81 -4.53 54.93
CA LEU A 19 -16.91 -5.19 53.97
C LEU A 19 -17.60 -5.76 52.72
N GLU A 20 -18.83 -6.29 52.86
CA GLU A 20 -19.62 -6.79 51.73
C GLU A 20 -20.12 -5.67 50.78
N ALA A 21 -20.32 -4.45 51.29
CA ALA A 21 -20.66 -3.28 50.47
C ALA A 21 -19.42 -2.71 49.75
N ARG A 22 -18.23 -2.82 50.37
CA ARG A 22 -16.94 -2.52 49.72
C ARG A 22 -16.65 -3.49 48.57
N ALA A 23 -16.96 -4.78 48.73
CA ALA A 23 -16.82 -5.78 47.67
C ALA A 23 -17.73 -5.49 46.46
N LYS A 24 -18.96 -5.01 46.68
CA LYS A 24 -19.85 -4.57 45.59
C LYS A 24 -19.38 -3.27 44.90
N HIS A 25 -18.77 -2.35 45.64
CA HIS A 25 -18.14 -1.16 45.04
C HIS A 25 -16.86 -1.50 44.25
N CYS A 26 -16.07 -2.48 44.70
CA CYS A 26 -14.92 -3.00 43.95
C CYS A 26 -15.33 -3.86 42.74
N ALA A 27 -16.48 -4.55 42.79
CA ALA A 27 -17.02 -5.27 41.63
C ALA A 27 -17.63 -4.33 40.57
N ALA A 28 -18.19 -3.18 40.97
CA ALA A 28 -18.64 -2.13 40.04
C ALA A 28 -17.49 -1.32 39.42
N ALA A 29 -16.32 -1.26 40.09
CA ALA A 29 -15.08 -0.72 39.54
C ALA A 29 -14.29 -1.73 38.69
N ALA A 30 -14.73 -2.99 38.63
CA ALA A 30 -14.16 -4.08 37.82
C ALA A 30 -15.07 -4.51 36.64
N ALA A 31 -16.08 -3.71 36.29
CA ALA A 31 -16.83 -3.86 35.04
C ALA A 31 -16.20 -2.97 33.95
N PRO A 32 -16.05 -3.45 32.70
CA PRO A 32 -15.40 -2.70 31.64
C PRO A 32 -16.25 -1.47 31.31
N THR A 33 -15.81 -0.29 31.72
CA THR A 33 -16.44 0.96 31.30
C THR A 33 -15.97 1.29 29.88
N TYR A 34 -16.67 0.66 28.94
CA TYR A 34 -16.80 1.05 27.54
C TYR A 34 -17.09 2.56 27.44
N ASP A 35 -16.14 3.35 26.92
CA ASP A 35 -16.32 4.78 26.66
C ASP A 35 -17.11 4.98 25.34
N PRO A 36 -18.39 5.37 25.39
CA PRO A 36 -19.24 5.49 24.21
C PRO A 36 -18.84 6.63 23.26
N PHE A 37 -17.90 7.50 23.66
CA PHE A 37 -17.34 8.57 22.82
C PHE A 37 -16.02 8.18 22.12
N ARG A 38 -15.47 6.98 22.38
CA ARG A 38 -14.23 6.46 21.76
C ARG A 38 -14.52 5.63 20.50
N ALA A 39 -15.64 4.89 20.48
CA ALA A 39 -16.12 4.13 19.33
C ALA A 39 -16.91 4.98 18.30
N ILE A 40 -17.49 6.11 18.74
CA ILE A 40 -18.22 7.04 17.86
C ILE A 40 -17.25 8.04 17.17
N ARG A 41 -16.05 8.23 17.74
CA ARG A 41 -14.88 8.86 17.09
C ARG A 41 -14.18 7.98 16.04
N ARG A 42 -14.37 6.65 16.04
CA ARG A 42 -13.89 5.73 14.98
C ARG A 42 -14.44 6.05 13.58
N LYS A 43 -15.46 6.91 13.49
CA LYS A 43 -16.44 6.88 12.39
C LYS A 43 -16.84 8.23 11.78
N VAL A 44 -16.38 9.39 12.28
CA VAL A 44 -17.03 10.66 11.90
C VAL A 44 -16.28 11.49 10.85
N VAL A 45 -15.03 11.88 11.04
CA VAL A 45 -14.50 13.02 10.24
C VAL A 45 -13.02 12.91 9.94
N LEU A 46 -12.31 11.89 10.39
CA LEU A 46 -10.89 12.10 10.69
C LEU A 46 -10.06 10.95 10.13
N GLY A 47 -9.67 11.07 8.87
CA GLY A 47 -9.93 12.22 7.99
C GLY A 47 -10.15 11.75 6.58
N VAL A 48 -11.22 12.13 5.86
CA VAL A 48 -11.43 13.54 5.44
C VAL A 48 -10.06 14.21 5.31
N SER A 49 -9.15 13.60 4.56
CA SER A 49 -7.68 13.79 4.59
C SER A 49 -6.93 12.47 4.48
N ALA A 50 -7.17 11.66 3.47
CA ALA A 50 -6.78 11.98 2.10
C ALA A 50 -7.47 13.14 1.31
N LEU A 51 -8.23 14.13 1.82
CA LEU A 51 -7.74 15.55 1.77
C LEU A 51 -6.20 15.55 1.75
N ALA A 52 -5.68 15.85 0.58
CA ALA A 52 -4.39 15.42 0.07
C ALA A 52 -4.46 13.98 -0.48
N LEU A 53 -4.95 13.75 -1.70
CA LEU A 53 -4.90 14.67 -2.84
C LEU A 53 -3.52 15.32 -3.03
N SER A 54 -2.49 15.03 -2.22
CA SER A 54 -1.16 15.56 -2.47
C SER A 54 -0.61 14.94 -3.74
N GLY A 55 -1.05 13.72 -4.10
CA GLY A 55 -0.88 13.17 -5.44
C GLY A 55 -2.11 13.21 -6.36
N LEU A 56 -3.33 12.99 -5.84
CA LEU A 56 -4.52 12.92 -6.72
C LEU A 56 -4.99 14.29 -7.24
N ILE A 57 -4.60 15.40 -6.60
CA ILE A 57 -4.68 16.76 -7.17
C ILE A 57 -3.26 17.34 -7.18
N LEU A 58 -2.49 17.06 -8.22
CA LEU A 58 -1.62 18.07 -8.81
C LEU A 58 -1.70 18.04 -10.32
N CYS A 59 -2.93 17.97 -10.85
CA CYS A 59 -3.26 18.06 -12.28
C CYS A 59 -2.59 16.93 -13.12
N PRO A 60 -3.07 16.62 -14.34
CA PRO A 60 -2.10 16.50 -15.43
C PRO A 60 -1.48 17.91 -15.55
N GLY A 61 -0.45 18.20 -14.76
CA GLY A 61 0.23 19.49 -14.81
C GLY A 61 1.04 19.53 -16.09
N SER A 62 0.43 20.00 -17.18
CA SER A 62 1.11 20.15 -18.48
C SER A 62 1.89 18.90 -18.92
N ALA A 63 1.35 17.70 -18.71
CA ALA A 63 1.99 16.51 -19.25
C ALA A 63 1.87 16.58 -20.78
N PHE A 64 3.02 16.66 -21.44
CA PHE A 64 3.08 16.82 -22.88
C PHE A 64 2.60 15.54 -23.53
N ALA A 65 1.72 15.71 -24.51
CA ALA A 65 1.34 14.61 -25.36
C ALA A 65 2.59 13.93 -25.95
N ALA A 66 2.60 12.61 -26.16
CA ALA A 66 3.86 11.94 -26.50
C ALA A 66 4.58 12.65 -27.67
N GLU A 67 5.82 13.08 -27.42
CA GLU A 67 6.67 13.77 -28.39
C GLU A 67 7.05 12.81 -29.52
N TRP A 68 7.32 11.57 -29.13
CA TRP A 68 7.65 10.47 -30.02
C TRP A 68 7.26 9.14 -29.38
N ILE A 69 7.10 8.14 -30.24
CA ILE A 69 7.09 6.73 -29.84
C ILE A 69 8.20 5.99 -30.57
N ASN A 70 8.72 4.94 -29.96
CA ASN A 70 9.59 3.97 -30.58
C ASN A 70 8.88 2.63 -30.54
N VAL A 71 8.74 1.98 -31.69
CA VAL A 71 8.17 0.64 -31.79
C VAL A 71 9.14 -0.23 -32.55
N ASP A 72 9.51 -1.35 -31.94
CA ASP A 72 10.43 -2.33 -32.54
C ASP A 72 11.80 -1.73 -32.93
N GLY A 73 12.29 -0.79 -32.10
CA GLY A 73 13.57 -0.11 -32.30
C GLY A 73 13.54 1.05 -33.31
N THR A 74 12.38 1.38 -33.90
CA THR A 74 12.21 2.52 -34.81
C THR A 74 11.44 3.64 -34.13
N GLN A 75 12.02 4.84 -34.07
CA GLN A 75 11.35 6.04 -33.55
C GLN A 75 10.46 6.71 -34.61
N TYR A 76 9.27 7.11 -34.21
CA TYR A 76 8.26 7.82 -34.98
C TYR A 76 7.92 9.14 -34.29
N ASN A 77 7.94 10.24 -35.04
CA ASN A 77 7.63 11.59 -34.55
C ASN A 77 6.33 12.15 -35.16
N THR A 78 5.58 11.32 -35.88
CA THR A 78 4.36 11.70 -36.59
C THR A 78 3.21 10.77 -36.23
N VAL A 79 2.14 11.33 -35.69
CA VAL A 79 0.86 10.64 -35.46
C VAL A 79 0.31 10.07 -36.76
N GLY A 80 -0.31 8.89 -36.68
CA GLY A 80 -0.78 8.09 -37.82
C GLY A 80 0.24 7.08 -38.31
N SER A 81 1.47 7.10 -37.77
CA SER A 81 2.45 6.03 -37.99
C SER A 81 1.88 4.69 -37.52
N SER A 82 2.12 3.65 -38.31
CA SER A 82 1.57 2.31 -38.06
C SER A 82 2.50 1.22 -38.58
N GLY A 83 2.27 0.01 -38.09
CA GLY A 83 2.93 -1.20 -38.56
C GLY A 83 2.06 -2.43 -38.28
N THR A 84 2.66 -3.62 -38.35
CA THR A 84 1.93 -4.87 -38.10
C THR A 84 1.43 -4.91 -36.66
N GLY A 85 0.10 -4.86 -36.51
CA GLY A 85 -0.58 -4.98 -35.22
C GLY A 85 -0.46 -3.76 -34.31
N TRP A 86 -0.05 -2.60 -34.83
CA TRP A 86 -0.03 -1.35 -34.05
C TRP A 86 -0.29 -0.10 -34.90
N ILE A 87 -0.88 0.92 -34.28
CA ILE A 87 -1.07 2.25 -34.88
C ILE A 87 -1.04 3.34 -33.81
N TRP A 88 -0.25 4.40 -34.04
CA TRP A 88 -0.24 5.59 -33.21
C TRP A 88 -1.35 6.55 -33.66
N GLN A 89 -2.53 6.44 -33.06
CA GLN A 89 -3.75 7.10 -33.56
C GLN A 89 -3.81 8.60 -33.26
N THR A 90 -3.38 8.98 -32.06
CA THR A 90 -3.26 10.38 -31.61
C THR A 90 -1.94 10.54 -30.88
N GLN A 91 -1.56 11.75 -30.47
CA GLN A 91 -0.28 11.98 -29.78
C GLN A 91 -0.11 11.05 -28.56
N ASP A 92 -1.18 10.76 -27.81
CA ASP A 92 -1.06 9.87 -26.65
C ASP A 92 -1.50 8.43 -26.90
N ASN A 93 -2.24 8.15 -27.98
CA ASN A 93 -2.92 6.86 -28.12
C ASN A 93 -2.19 5.93 -29.08
N LEU A 94 -1.57 4.89 -28.54
CA LEU A 94 -1.03 3.76 -29.28
C LEU A 94 -2.00 2.58 -29.19
N ASN A 95 -2.62 2.20 -30.30
CA ASN A 95 -3.47 1.02 -30.34
C ASN A 95 -2.63 -0.19 -30.73
N LEU A 96 -2.71 -1.25 -29.95
CA LEU A 96 -2.15 -2.56 -30.24
C LEU A 96 -3.28 -3.52 -30.58
N ASP A 97 -3.11 -4.26 -31.67
CA ASP A 97 -4.08 -5.22 -32.19
C ASP A 97 -3.34 -6.38 -32.88
N GLY A 98 -2.90 -7.35 -32.07
CA GLY A 98 -2.08 -8.47 -32.56
C GLY A 98 -0.60 -8.12 -32.76
N TYR A 99 -0.08 -7.10 -32.06
CA TYR A 99 1.34 -6.76 -32.07
C TYR A 99 2.19 -7.94 -31.59
N ASN A 100 3.28 -8.21 -32.30
CA ASN A 100 4.27 -9.22 -31.92
C ASN A 100 5.65 -8.74 -32.36
N GLY A 101 6.31 -7.97 -31.51
CA GLY A 101 7.60 -7.34 -31.80
C GLY A 101 8.46 -7.16 -30.56
N THR A 102 9.49 -6.33 -30.66
CA THR A 102 10.37 -6.00 -29.52
C THR A 102 9.84 -4.82 -28.70
N GLY A 103 10.71 -4.04 -28.07
CA GLY A 103 10.33 -3.01 -27.11
C GLY A 103 9.52 -1.85 -27.71
N ILE A 104 8.69 -1.26 -26.85
CA ILE A 104 7.94 -0.03 -27.12
C ILE A 104 8.45 1.03 -26.13
N SER A 105 8.78 2.22 -26.63
CA SER A 105 9.08 3.34 -25.74
C SER A 105 8.42 4.63 -26.21
N ALA A 106 8.26 5.59 -25.30
CA ALA A 106 7.75 6.92 -25.61
C ALA A 106 8.39 7.96 -24.69
N LYS A 107 8.29 9.22 -25.10
CA LYS A 107 8.57 10.38 -24.23
C LYS A 107 7.34 11.27 -24.16
N GLY A 108 6.90 11.59 -22.94
CA GLY A 108 5.58 12.17 -22.67
C GLY A 108 4.51 11.10 -22.43
N ASP A 109 3.27 11.52 -22.22
CA ASP A 109 2.19 10.63 -21.82
C ASP A 109 1.81 9.64 -22.93
N LEU A 110 1.65 8.37 -22.56
CA LEU A 110 1.26 7.29 -23.48
C LEU A 110 0.11 6.46 -22.91
N ASN A 111 -0.93 6.32 -23.72
CA ASN A 111 -2.05 5.41 -23.55
C ASN A 111 -1.93 4.27 -24.56
N ILE A 112 -1.74 3.06 -24.05
CA ILE A 112 -1.73 1.84 -24.84
C ILE A 112 -3.13 1.23 -24.80
N ASN A 113 -3.82 1.27 -25.93
CA ASN A 113 -5.13 0.64 -26.12
C ASN A 113 -4.93 -0.78 -26.65
N VAL A 114 -5.08 -1.77 -25.78
CA VAL A 114 -4.82 -3.18 -26.04
C VAL A 114 -6.08 -3.86 -26.55
N ASN A 115 -6.05 -4.30 -27.81
CA ASN A 115 -7.07 -5.15 -28.44
C ASN A 115 -6.43 -6.50 -28.79
N ASN A 116 -7.20 -7.59 -28.72
CA ASN A 116 -6.69 -8.94 -28.98
C ASN A 116 -5.43 -9.26 -28.14
N LYS A 117 -4.67 -10.29 -28.50
CA LYS A 117 -3.45 -10.69 -27.79
C LYS A 117 -2.23 -10.03 -28.43
N ASN A 118 -1.44 -9.32 -27.61
CA ASN A 118 -0.24 -8.61 -28.01
C ASN A 118 0.98 -9.14 -27.25
N THR A 119 2.15 -9.09 -27.89
CA THR A 119 3.44 -9.52 -27.34
C THR A 119 4.52 -8.49 -27.63
N VAL A 120 5.15 -8.01 -26.57
CA VAL A 120 6.35 -7.17 -26.54
C VAL A 120 7.46 -8.03 -25.96
N ASP A 121 8.44 -8.43 -26.77
CA ASP A 121 9.56 -9.27 -26.35
C ASP A 121 10.89 -8.55 -26.57
N ALA A 122 11.26 -7.74 -25.59
CA ALA A 122 12.51 -7.00 -25.59
C ALA A 122 13.75 -7.89 -25.32
N THR A 123 13.57 -9.16 -24.91
CA THR A 123 14.71 -10.07 -24.72
C THR A 123 15.42 -10.43 -26.02
N LYS A 124 14.73 -10.25 -27.16
CA LYS A 124 15.27 -10.43 -28.51
C LYS A 124 16.14 -9.28 -28.98
N ALA A 125 16.17 -8.16 -28.27
CA ALA A 125 16.95 -7.00 -28.70
C ALA A 125 18.45 -7.22 -28.52
N THR A 126 19.22 -6.97 -29.58
CA THR A 126 20.67 -7.14 -29.58
C THR A 126 21.36 -5.80 -29.24
N ALA A 127 21.98 -5.76 -28.06
CA ALA A 127 23.12 -4.90 -27.67
C ALA A 127 22.90 -3.43 -27.23
N ASP A 128 21.68 -2.92 -27.11
CA ASP A 128 21.44 -1.54 -26.63
C ASP A 128 20.82 -1.55 -25.22
N GLU A 129 21.29 -0.69 -24.32
CA GLU A 129 20.83 -0.69 -22.91
C GLU A 129 19.37 -0.26 -22.78
N ASP A 130 18.92 0.66 -23.63
CA ASP A 130 17.52 1.10 -23.72
C ASP A 130 16.57 0.00 -24.21
N LYS A 131 17.11 -1.08 -24.79
CA LYS A 131 16.32 -2.20 -25.34
C LYS A 131 16.24 -3.40 -24.37
N LYS A 132 16.69 -3.24 -23.13
CA LYS A 132 16.51 -4.25 -22.06
C LYS A 132 15.17 -4.12 -21.35
N THR A 133 14.39 -3.10 -21.69
CA THR A 133 13.07 -2.79 -21.14
C THR A 133 11.97 -3.09 -22.16
N GLY A 134 10.84 -3.60 -21.69
CA GLY A 134 9.71 -3.98 -22.56
C GLY A 134 8.91 -2.79 -23.04
N VAL A 135 8.20 -2.14 -22.12
CA VAL A 135 7.45 -0.89 -22.34
C VAL A 135 8.03 0.19 -21.45
N SER A 136 8.49 1.31 -22.02
CA SER A 136 9.03 2.44 -21.26
C SER A 136 8.43 3.78 -21.65
N VAL A 137 8.05 4.57 -20.65
CA VAL A 137 7.65 5.97 -20.81
C VAL A 137 8.62 6.84 -20.05
N GLN A 138 9.25 7.78 -20.76
CA GLN A 138 10.15 8.78 -20.19
C GLN A 138 9.39 10.10 -20.07
N ASP A 139 9.65 10.85 -18.98
CA ASP A 139 9.06 12.18 -18.77
C ASP A 139 7.52 12.19 -18.89
N GLY A 140 6.85 11.12 -18.43
CA GLY A 140 5.44 10.94 -18.70
C GLY A 140 4.77 9.80 -17.94
N ASN A 141 3.46 9.69 -18.15
CA ASN A 141 2.59 8.69 -17.55
C ASN A 141 2.27 7.60 -18.57
N LEU A 142 2.09 6.38 -18.06
CA LEU A 142 1.66 5.24 -18.85
C LEU A 142 0.28 4.77 -18.41
N THR A 143 -0.66 4.73 -19.35
CA THR A 143 -1.94 4.03 -19.18
C THR A 143 -1.99 2.82 -20.10
N ILE A 144 -2.44 1.68 -19.60
CA ILE A 144 -2.68 0.47 -20.39
C ILE A 144 -4.12 0.07 -20.15
N ALA A 145 -4.93 0.07 -21.20
CA ALA A 145 -6.36 -0.18 -21.11
C ALA A 145 -6.85 -0.97 -22.33
N GLY A 146 -8.09 -1.46 -22.27
CA GLY A 146 -8.73 -2.18 -23.36
C GLY A 146 -9.11 -3.61 -22.99
N ASP A 147 -9.80 -4.28 -23.91
CA ASP A 147 -10.37 -5.62 -23.71
C ASP A 147 -9.41 -6.77 -24.09
N GLY A 148 -8.22 -6.43 -24.58
CA GLY A 148 -7.19 -7.39 -24.97
C GLY A 148 -6.25 -7.84 -23.85
N GLU A 149 -5.20 -8.54 -24.26
CA GLU A 149 -4.13 -9.06 -23.42
C GLU A 149 -2.78 -8.52 -23.89
N LEU A 150 -1.99 -7.93 -22.99
CA LEU A 150 -0.64 -7.46 -23.26
C LEU A 150 0.39 -8.35 -22.54
N ASN A 151 1.22 -9.04 -23.31
CA ASN A 151 2.35 -9.81 -22.80
C ASN A 151 3.64 -9.03 -23.00
N VAL A 152 4.34 -8.70 -21.92
CA VAL A 152 5.60 -7.95 -21.95
C VAL A 152 6.69 -8.81 -21.32
N LYS A 153 7.75 -9.08 -22.08
CA LYS A 153 8.92 -9.84 -21.63
C LYS A 153 10.18 -9.03 -21.88
N ALA A 154 11.00 -8.87 -20.84
CA ALA A 154 12.17 -8.01 -20.87
C ALA A 154 13.33 -8.60 -20.05
N GLN A 155 14.51 -8.00 -20.18
CA GLN A 155 15.70 -8.41 -19.42
C GLN A 155 15.71 -7.76 -18.04
N GLU A 156 15.50 -6.45 -17.94
CA GLU A 156 15.66 -5.69 -16.69
C GLU A 156 14.32 -5.17 -16.15
N LYS A 157 13.58 -4.38 -16.94
CA LYS A 157 12.26 -3.84 -16.55
C LYS A 157 11.21 -4.26 -17.57
N ALA A 158 10.11 -4.90 -17.17
CA ALA A 158 9.07 -5.22 -18.15
C ALA A 158 8.25 -3.98 -18.52
N ILE A 159 7.73 -3.26 -17.52
CA ILE A 159 6.97 -2.01 -17.72
C ILE A 159 7.55 -0.92 -16.83
N VAL A 160 7.81 0.26 -17.39
CA VAL A 160 8.28 1.40 -16.62
C VAL A 160 7.67 2.73 -17.09
N ALA A 161 7.35 3.60 -16.14
CA ALA A 161 7.14 5.02 -16.38
C ALA A 161 8.04 5.83 -15.43
N GLU A 162 8.70 6.86 -15.96
CA GLU A 162 9.63 7.70 -15.21
C GLU A 162 9.19 9.17 -15.33
N SER A 163 9.23 9.89 -14.21
CA SER A 163 8.93 11.33 -14.13
C SER A 163 10.01 12.17 -14.79
N ASP A 164 9.67 13.39 -15.20
CA ASP A 164 10.62 14.40 -15.71
C ASP A 164 11.40 15.13 -14.59
N GLY A 165 11.32 14.65 -13.35
CA GLY A 165 11.87 15.31 -12.16
C GLY A 165 11.00 16.42 -11.57
N THR A 166 9.89 16.75 -12.23
CA THR A 166 8.88 17.69 -11.73
C THR A 166 7.56 16.98 -11.47
N GLN A 167 7.09 16.17 -12.44
CA GLN A 167 5.85 15.39 -12.39
C GLN A 167 5.95 14.13 -13.27
N GLY A 168 4.99 13.22 -13.11
CA GLY A 168 4.82 12.05 -13.97
C GLY A 168 5.40 10.76 -13.38
N GLY A 169 5.60 9.75 -14.23
CA GLY A 169 6.04 8.43 -13.80
C GLY A 169 4.92 7.55 -13.24
N TYR A 170 3.64 7.91 -13.48
CA TYR A 170 2.50 7.07 -13.09
C TYR A 170 2.32 5.90 -14.04
N VAL A 171 1.92 4.74 -13.50
CA VAL A 171 1.49 3.59 -14.29
C VAL A 171 0.05 3.24 -13.91
N THR A 172 -0.85 3.24 -14.89
CA THR A 172 -2.24 2.84 -14.73
C THR A 172 -2.55 1.65 -15.61
N ILE A 173 -3.15 0.60 -15.04
CA ILE A 173 -3.70 -0.54 -15.74
C ILE A 173 -5.21 -0.57 -15.48
N ASP A 174 -5.99 -0.44 -16.54
CA ASP A 174 -7.44 -0.20 -16.48
C ASP A 174 -8.20 -1.29 -17.25
N GLY A 175 -8.80 -2.23 -16.52
CA GLY A 175 -9.67 -3.29 -17.05
C GLY A 175 -9.04 -4.33 -17.99
N THR A 176 -7.75 -4.21 -18.28
CA THR A 176 -7.04 -5.07 -19.23
C THR A 176 -6.25 -6.20 -18.55
N THR A 177 -5.88 -7.23 -19.32
CA THR A 177 -4.96 -8.28 -18.84
C THR A 177 -3.52 -7.93 -19.21
N VAL A 178 -2.64 -7.83 -18.22
CA VAL A 178 -1.20 -7.55 -18.40
C VAL A 178 -0.36 -8.67 -17.81
N ASN A 179 0.52 -9.25 -18.61
CA ASN A 179 1.53 -10.21 -18.17
C ASN A 179 2.91 -9.55 -18.31
N ALA A 180 3.56 -9.18 -17.21
CA ALA A 180 4.84 -8.49 -17.19
C ALA A 180 5.96 -9.39 -16.63
N GLU A 181 6.95 -9.74 -17.45
CA GLU A 181 8.06 -10.63 -17.09
C GLU A 181 9.42 -9.94 -17.28
N ALA A 182 10.12 -9.66 -16.18
CA ALA A 182 11.52 -9.22 -16.18
C ALA A 182 12.43 -10.41 -15.81
N THR A 183 13.20 -10.90 -16.78
CA THR A 183 13.88 -12.21 -16.66
C THR A 183 15.22 -12.18 -15.93
N GLY A 184 15.89 -11.03 -15.88
CA GLY A 184 17.29 -10.92 -15.45
C GLY A 184 18.29 -11.49 -16.46
N SER A 185 17.86 -11.94 -17.64
CA SER A 185 18.77 -12.52 -18.64
C SER A 185 19.80 -11.49 -19.12
N GLY A 186 21.09 -11.81 -19.03
CA GLY A 186 22.18 -10.92 -19.51
C GLY A 186 22.70 -9.90 -18.48
N SER A 187 22.25 -9.99 -17.24
CA SER A 187 22.68 -9.13 -16.14
C SER A 187 23.75 -9.83 -15.30
N GLY A 188 24.95 -9.25 -15.24
CA GLY A 188 25.99 -9.71 -14.29
C GLY A 188 25.59 -9.42 -12.84
N SER A 189 26.40 -9.88 -11.88
CA SER A 189 26.24 -9.54 -10.46
C SER A 189 26.11 -8.02 -10.23
N GLY A 190 25.26 -7.58 -9.30
CA GLY A 190 25.03 -6.17 -8.96
C GLY A 190 23.82 -5.50 -9.60
N ARG A 191 22.92 -6.24 -10.26
CA ARG A 191 21.78 -5.70 -11.01
C ARG A 191 20.42 -6.04 -10.37
N SER A 192 19.40 -5.28 -10.75
CA SER A 192 18.01 -5.46 -10.30
C SER A 192 17.06 -5.78 -11.47
N THR A 193 15.91 -6.37 -11.15
CA THR A 193 14.80 -6.58 -12.09
C THR A 193 13.50 -6.00 -11.54
N HIS A 194 12.67 -5.49 -12.44
CA HIS A 194 11.37 -4.90 -12.10
C HIS A 194 10.30 -5.42 -13.07
N GLY A 195 9.24 -6.02 -12.55
CA GLY A 195 8.08 -6.33 -13.38
C GLY A 195 7.38 -5.05 -13.84
N ILE A 196 6.87 -4.27 -12.90
CA ILE A 196 6.27 -2.96 -13.14
C ILE A 196 6.95 -1.94 -12.25
N HIS A 197 7.44 -0.85 -12.83
CA HIS A 197 8.16 0.18 -12.11
C HIS A 197 7.60 1.56 -12.41
N ALA A 198 7.31 2.30 -11.36
CA ALA A 198 6.91 3.69 -11.44
C ALA A 198 7.94 4.50 -10.66
N LEU A 199 8.61 5.43 -11.34
CA LEU A 199 9.71 6.20 -10.78
C LEU A 199 9.38 7.69 -10.79
N ASP A 200 9.40 8.30 -9.62
CA ASP A 200 9.23 9.74 -9.43
C ASP A 200 10.45 10.28 -8.71
N THR A 201 11.22 11.07 -9.44
CA THR A 201 12.41 11.79 -8.96
C THR A 201 12.06 13.21 -8.47
N SER A 202 10.80 13.64 -8.58
CA SER A 202 10.34 14.95 -8.12
C SER A 202 10.27 15.05 -6.60
N GLU A 203 10.16 16.27 -6.09
CA GLU A 203 10.06 16.52 -4.64
C GLU A 203 8.63 16.38 -4.09
N ASN A 204 7.59 16.37 -4.95
CA ASN A 204 6.23 16.74 -4.51
C ASN A 204 5.18 15.63 -4.52
N VAL A 205 5.40 14.50 -5.19
CA VAL A 205 4.50 13.34 -5.11
C VAL A 205 5.35 12.06 -5.22
N GLY A 206 4.81 10.91 -4.81
CA GLY A 206 5.39 9.62 -5.12
C GLY A 206 4.70 9.00 -6.34
N PRO A 207 5.41 8.34 -7.26
CA PRO A 207 4.79 7.74 -8.42
C PRO A 207 3.81 6.67 -7.92
N THR A 208 2.65 6.70 -8.54
CA THR A 208 1.52 5.83 -8.24
C THR A 208 1.39 4.76 -9.31
N ILE A 209 1.30 3.52 -8.86
CA ILE A 209 0.84 2.41 -9.68
C ILE A 209 -0.63 2.16 -9.32
N ARG A 210 -1.50 2.24 -10.31
CA ARG A 210 -2.94 1.97 -10.18
C ARG A 210 -3.32 0.78 -11.04
N ILE A 211 -4.02 -0.18 -10.46
CA ILE A 211 -4.62 -1.33 -11.15
C ILE A 211 -6.11 -1.33 -10.79
N ASP A 212 -6.98 -1.21 -11.78
CA ASP A 212 -8.41 -0.95 -11.54
C ASP A 212 -9.34 -1.62 -12.56
N ASN A 213 -10.65 -1.53 -12.27
CA ASN A 213 -11.76 -1.83 -13.18
C ASN A 213 -11.75 -3.26 -13.75
N GLY A 214 -11.45 -4.27 -12.94
CA GLY A 214 -11.44 -5.67 -13.39
C GLY A 214 -10.13 -6.11 -14.04
N ALA A 215 -9.06 -5.32 -13.94
CA ALA A 215 -7.76 -5.68 -14.50
C ALA A 215 -7.22 -6.99 -13.90
N THR A 216 -6.52 -7.76 -14.74
CA THR A 216 -5.77 -8.94 -14.31
C THR A 216 -4.29 -8.75 -14.62
N VAL A 217 -3.46 -8.64 -13.59
CA VAL A 217 -2.04 -8.34 -13.73
C VAL A 217 -1.20 -9.48 -13.18
N ASN A 218 -0.41 -10.11 -14.04
CA ASN A 218 0.51 -11.19 -13.67
C ASN A 218 1.94 -10.70 -13.84
N VAL A 219 2.74 -10.76 -12.79
CA VAL A 219 4.11 -10.24 -12.76
C VAL A 219 5.08 -11.34 -12.42
N LYS A 220 6.17 -11.42 -13.19
CA LYS A 220 7.34 -12.26 -12.89
C LYS A 220 8.59 -11.40 -12.91
N SER A 221 9.41 -11.49 -11.87
CA SER A 221 10.65 -10.71 -11.78
C SER A 221 11.81 -11.54 -11.24
N GLY A 222 12.91 -11.55 -11.98
CA GLY A 222 14.08 -12.38 -11.72
C GLY A 222 13.84 -13.86 -12.08
N ASN A 223 14.89 -14.67 -11.95
CA ASN A 223 14.81 -16.11 -12.19
C ASN A 223 15.84 -16.88 -11.35
N ALA A 224 15.61 -18.18 -11.13
CA ALA A 224 16.46 -19.01 -10.27
C ALA A 224 17.75 -19.53 -10.94
N GLU A 225 17.79 -19.65 -12.26
CA GLU A 225 18.95 -20.11 -13.03
C GLU A 225 20.05 -19.04 -13.11
N ASN A 226 19.65 -17.77 -13.24
CA ASN A 226 20.52 -16.60 -13.26
C ASN A 226 19.94 -15.50 -12.36
N PRO A 227 20.02 -15.66 -11.02
CA PRO A 227 19.39 -14.73 -10.09
C PRO A 227 20.14 -13.41 -10.06
N VAL A 228 19.38 -12.33 -10.23
CA VAL A 228 19.82 -10.95 -9.98
C VAL A 228 19.84 -10.65 -8.49
N ASP A 229 20.63 -9.67 -8.04
CA ASP A 229 20.74 -9.39 -6.60
C ASP A 229 19.40 -8.93 -6.01
N TRP A 230 18.68 -8.07 -6.73
CA TRP A 230 17.37 -7.54 -6.32
C TRP A 230 16.29 -7.83 -7.35
N ALA A 231 15.27 -8.61 -6.97
CA ALA A 231 14.09 -8.82 -7.78
C ALA A 231 12.88 -8.12 -7.17
N TRP A 232 12.28 -7.18 -7.91
CA TRP A 232 11.08 -6.47 -7.50
C TRP A 232 9.93 -6.77 -8.47
N GLY A 233 8.78 -7.16 -7.94
CA GLY A 233 7.59 -7.42 -8.75
C GLY A 233 7.02 -6.12 -9.25
N ILE A 234 6.40 -5.38 -8.34
CA ILE A 234 5.85 -4.04 -8.57
C ILE A 234 6.56 -3.07 -7.63
N SER A 235 7.12 -1.98 -8.16
CA SER A 235 7.84 -1.00 -7.35
C SER A 235 7.52 0.45 -7.71
N GLY A 236 7.27 1.26 -6.68
CA GLY A 236 6.97 2.69 -6.77
C GLY A 236 6.86 3.29 -5.36
N THR A 237 6.26 4.46 -5.19
CA THR A 237 5.97 5.00 -3.84
C THR A 237 4.57 4.62 -3.40
N ASN A 238 3.60 4.65 -4.31
CA ASN A 238 2.19 4.48 -4.02
C ASN A 238 1.59 3.36 -4.89
N PHE A 239 0.77 2.52 -4.29
CA PHE A 239 0.16 1.38 -4.99
C PHE A 239 -1.31 1.26 -4.63
N SER A 240 -2.16 1.14 -5.66
CA SER A 240 -3.59 0.91 -5.50
C SER A 240 -4.05 -0.22 -6.41
N VAL A 241 -4.73 -1.21 -5.84
CA VAL A 241 -5.38 -2.32 -6.55
C VAL A 241 -6.84 -2.33 -6.15
N ILE A 242 -7.71 -2.15 -7.15
CA ILE A 242 -9.14 -1.96 -6.92
C ILE A 242 -9.92 -2.81 -7.91
N ASP A 243 -10.90 -3.56 -7.40
CA ASP A 243 -11.74 -4.44 -8.22
C ASP A 243 -10.91 -5.29 -9.21
N SER A 244 -9.73 -5.76 -8.79
CA SER A 244 -8.73 -6.32 -9.70
C SER A 244 -8.04 -7.54 -9.12
N THR A 245 -7.41 -8.31 -10.00
CA THR A 245 -6.60 -9.48 -9.63
C THR A 245 -5.14 -9.24 -9.96
N VAL A 246 -4.25 -9.41 -8.97
CA VAL A 246 -2.81 -9.23 -9.12
C VAL A 246 -2.07 -10.47 -8.62
N ASN A 247 -1.24 -11.07 -9.46
CA ASN A 247 -0.39 -12.21 -9.13
C ASN A 247 1.07 -11.84 -9.37
N ILE A 248 1.94 -12.05 -8.38
CA ILE A 248 3.34 -11.65 -8.45
C ILE A 248 4.22 -12.81 -8.01
N ASP A 249 5.16 -13.23 -8.86
CA ASP A 249 6.22 -14.17 -8.52
C ASP A 249 7.59 -13.50 -8.69
N THR A 250 8.38 -13.44 -7.61
CA THR A 250 9.72 -12.83 -7.65
C THR A 250 10.79 -13.78 -7.15
N ILE A 251 11.93 -13.83 -7.85
CA ILE A 251 13.09 -14.64 -7.48
C ILE A 251 14.36 -13.80 -7.58
N GLY A 252 14.88 -13.37 -6.44
CA GLY A 252 16.15 -12.65 -6.33
C GLY A 252 17.27 -13.52 -5.74
N LYS A 253 18.49 -13.02 -5.74
CA LYS A 253 19.63 -13.69 -5.10
C LYS A 253 19.67 -13.35 -3.62
N THR A 254 19.74 -12.06 -3.29
CA THR A 254 19.82 -11.55 -1.92
C THR A 254 18.56 -10.79 -1.50
N THR A 255 17.78 -10.27 -2.46
CA THR A 255 16.55 -9.55 -2.13
C THR A 255 15.45 -9.88 -3.12
N SER A 256 14.27 -10.18 -2.62
CA SER A 256 13.08 -10.43 -3.43
C SER A 256 11.86 -9.78 -2.80
N THR A 257 11.27 -8.80 -3.46
CA THR A 257 10.10 -8.08 -2.94
C THR A 257 8.98 -8.12 -3.97
N GLY A 258 7.82 -8.62 -3.60
CA GLY A 258 6.66 -8.62 -4.49
C GLY A 258 6.15 -7.22 -4.76
N ILE A 259 5.79 -6.49 -3.70
CA ILE A 259 5.34 -5.09 -3.76
C ILE A 259 6.28 -4.24 -2.93
N PHE A 260 7.01 -3.34 -3.59
CA PHE A 260 7.95 -2.40 -2.96
C PHE A 260 7.41 -0.98 -3.07
N ALA A 261 6.81 -0.48 -1.99
CA ALA A 261 6.29 0.86 -1.87
C ALA A 261 7.27 1.71 -1.02
N SER A 262 8.14 2.47 -1.67
CA SER A 262 9.18 3.23 -0.98
C SER A 262 9.68 4.42 -1.79
N ASN A 263 9.97 5.52 -1.11
CA ASN A 263 10.78 6.62 -1.62
C ASN A 263 11.39 7.40 -0.45
N ILE A 264 12.62 7.85 -0.62
CA ILE A 264 13.40 8.49 0.45
C ILE A 264 12.74 9.82 0.81
N GLY A 265 12.51 10.04 2.11
CA GLY A 265 11.91 11.28 2.62
C GLY A 265 10.43 11.48 2.25
N LYS A 266 9.76 10.45 1.72
CA LYS A 266 8.34 10.53 1.31
C LYS A 266 7.50 9.47 2.00
N SER A 267 6.23 9.78 2.18
CA SER A 267 5.23 8.80 2.57
C SER A 267 4.95 7.82 1.43
N SER A 268 4.70 6.56 1.77
CA SER A 268 4.42 5.47 0.83
C SER A 268 3.14 4.74 1.19
N THR A 269 2.36 4.38 0.17
CA THR A 269 0.98 3.89 0.34
C THR A 269 0.79 2.54 -0.37
N VAL A 270 0.08 1.60 0.26
CA VAL A 270 -0.42 0.38 -0.40
C VAL A 270 -1.88 0.19 -0.07
N LEU A 271 -2.74 0.16 -1.09
CA LEU A 271 -4.19 0.14 -0.94
C LEU A 271 -4.80 -0.99 -1.76
N PHE A 272 -5.51 -1.91 -1.11
CA PHE A 272 -6.31 -2.95 -1.76
C PHE A 272 -7.78 -2.81 -1.41
N PHE A 273 -8.62 -2.73 -2.44
CA PHE A 273 -10.07 -2.67 -2.30
C PHE A 273 -10.75 -3.66 -3.24
N ASP A 274 -11.61 -4.52 -2.71
CA ASP A 274 -12.41 -5.46 -3.51
C ASP A 274 -11.54 -6.31 -4.48
N SER A 275 -10.34 -6.67 -4.04
CA SER A 275 -9.30 -7.22 -4.91
C SER A 275 -8.76 -8.56 -4.44
N ASN A 276 -8.17 -9.30 -5.38
CA ASN A 276 -7.45 -10.54 -5.11
C ASN A 276 -5.96 -10.34 -5.40
N VAL A 277 -5.11 -10.41 -4.38
CA VAL A 277 -3.66 -10.18 -4.52
C VAL A 277 -2.90 -11.40 -4.04
N THR A 278 -2.08 -12.01 -4.90
CA THR A 278 -1.19 -13.12 -4.56
C THR A 278 0.25 -12.75 -4.85
N VAL A 279 1.13 -12.95 -3.88
CA VAL A 279 2.56 -12.65 -3.97
C VAL A 279 3.38 -13.82 -3.46
N ASN A 280 4.31 -14.29 -4.28
CA ASN A 280 5.35 -15.24 -3.90
C ASN A 280 6.72 -14.63 -4.15
N SER A 281 7.43 -14.32 -3.08
CA SER A 281 8.78 -13.76 -3.15
C SER A 281 9.78 -14.74 -2.59
N LYS A 282 10.82 -15.06 -3.36
CA LYS A 282 11.83 -16.06 -3.03
C LYS A 282 13.23 -15.54 -3.24
N ILE A 283 14.17 -15.98 -2.40
CA ILE A 283 15.60 -15.79 -2.64
C ILE A 283 16.33 -17.12 -2.91
N THR A 284 17.47 -17.04 -3.60
CA THR A 284 18.34 -18.21 -3.88
C THR A 284 19.59 -18.27 -3.01
N ASP A 285 19.93 -17.19 -2.30
CA ASP A 285 21.10 -17.09 -1.43
C ASP A 285 20.68 -16.51 -0.06
N LYS A 286 21.59 -15.81 0.63
CA LYS A 286 21.35 -15.16 1.91
C LYS A 286 20.86 -13.73 1.73
N GLY A 287 19.78 -13.38 2.42
CA GLY A 287 19.23 -12.03 2.40
C GLY A 287 17.76 -12.02 2.80
N GLU A 288 16.95 -11.22 2.10
CA GLU A 288 15.58 -10.90 2.52
C GLU A 288 14.54 -11.17 1.44
N ALA A 289 13.34 -11.56 1.88
CA ALA A 289 12.17 -11.63 1.03
C ALA A 289 10.99 -10.90 1.65
N HIS A 290 10.20 -10.22 0.82
CA HIS A 290 9.05 -9.43 1.27
C HIS A 290 7.84 -9.70 0.38
N GLY A 291 6.68 -9.99 0.96
CA GLY A 291 5.42 -9.94 0.22
C GLY A 291 5.08 -8.49 -0.13
N ILE A 292 4.94 -7.67 0.91
CA ILE A 292 4.79 -6.22 0.84
C ILE A 292 5.88 -5.58 1.70
N LEU A 293 6.63 -4.64 1.13
CA LEU A 293 7.50 -3.73 1.86
C LEU A 293 7.05 -2.30 1.58
N ALA A 294 6.41 -1.68 2.56
CA ALA A 294 6.03 -0.28 2.55
C ALA A 294 6.94 0.49 3.52
N SER A 295 7.70 1.45 3.03
CA SER A 295 8.68 2.15 3.85
C SER A 295 8.79 3.62 3.51
N ALA A 296 9.00 4.44 4.53
CA ALA A 296 9.41 5.83 4.41
C ALA A 296 10.84 5.98 4.96
N TYR A 297 11.84 5.65 4.13
CA TYR A 297 13.25 5.69 4.52
C TYR A 297 13.73 7.13 4.77
N HIS A 298 14.45 7.34 5.88
CA HIS A 298 15.30 8.51 6.15
C HIS A 298 14.68 9.89 5.87
N GLY A 299 13.49 10.17 6.41
CA GLY A 299 12.97 11.54 6.44
C GLY A 299 11.50 11.61 6.76
N SER A 300 11.14 11.78 8.04
CA SER A 300 9.84 12.22 8.57
C SER A 300 8.56 11.70 7.91
N GLY A 301 8.61 10.56 7.21
CA GLY A 301 7.57 10.12 6.29
C GLY A 301 6.76 8.97 6.87
N THR A 302 5.63 8.68 6.25
CA THR A 302 4.68 7.68 6.75
C THR A 302 4.47 6.57 5.73
N ALA A 303 4.57 5.33 6.18
CA ALA A 303 4.21 4.16 5.39
C ALA A 303 2.90 3.58 5.93
N TRP A 304 1.97 3.26 5.04
CA TRP A 304 0.65 2.74 5.39
C TRP A 304 0.19 1.68 4.41
N VAL A 305 -0.47 0.67 4.95
CA VAL A 305 -1.06 -0.44 4.19
C VAL A 305 -2.52 -0.58 4.60
N HIS A 306 -3.41 -0.52 3.63
CA HIS A 306 -4.86 -0.66 3.81
C HIS A 306 -5.38 -1.79 2.95
N ILE A 307 -6.07 -2.74 3.57
CA ILE A 307 -6.70 -3.88 2.90
C ILE A 307 -8.18 -3.90 3.26
N SER A 308 -9.05 -3.84 2.25
CA SER A 308 -10.50 -3.84 2.44
C SER A 308 -11.24 -4.69 1.44
N ASN A 309 -12.17 -5.51 1.95
CA ASN A 309 -12.95 -6.50 1.19
C ASN A 309 -12.10 -7.33 0.20
N SER A 310 -10.88 -7.65 0.59
CA SER A 310 -9.90 -8.25 -0.32
C SER A 310 -9.44 -9.61 0.19
N GLU A 311 -9.01 -10.46 -0.73
CA GLU A 311 -8.27 -11.69 -0.42
C GLU A 311 -6.81 -11.48 -0.80
N VAL A 312 -5.91 -11.61 0.18
CA VAL A 312 -4.48 -11.28 0.02
C VAL A 312 -3.63 -12.43 0.50
N LYS A 313 -2.77 -12.98 -0.36
CA LYS A 313 -1.87 -14.09 -0.08
C LYS A 313 -0.43 -13.67 -0.30
N LEU A 314 0.37 -13.68 0.75
CA LEU A 314 1.75 -13.17 0.76
C LEU A 314 2.67 -14.25 1.32
N ASN A 315 3.57 -14.76 0.48
CA ASN A 315 4.59 -15.73 0.85
C ASN A 315 5.98 -15.15 0.61
N ALA A 316 6.71 -14.86 1.69
CA ALA A 316 8.11 -14.48 1.67
C ALA A 316 9.01 -15.69 2.05
N ASP A 317 9.53 -16.36 1.02
CA ASP A 317 10.41 -17.52 1.11
C ASP A 317 11.89 -17.09 1.14
N ALA A 318 12.33 -16.70 2.32
CA ALA A 318 13.74 -16.49 2.64
C ALA A 318 14.08 -17.24 3.94
N PRO A 319 15.18 -17.98 4.03
CA PRO A 319 15.62 -18.57 5.29
C PRO A 319 16.01 -17.46 6.28
N ARG A 320 15.64 -17.63 7.55
CA ARG A 320 16.10 -16.72 8.61
C ARG A 320 17.57 -16.97 8.93
N ILE A 321 18.40 -15.93 8.86
CA ILE A 321 19.84 -16.00 9.09
C ILE A 321 20.23 -14.93 10.11
N GLU A 322 20.56 -15.36 11.32
CA GLU A 322 20.97 -14.49 12.42
C GLU A 322 22.27 -13.76 12.11
N GLY A 323 22.34 -12.47 12.45
CA GLY A 323 23.55 -11.66 12.30
C GLY A 323 24.09 -11.60 10.88
N LEU A 324 23.22 -11.72 9.87
CA LEU A 324 23.60 -11.71 8.46
C LEU A 324 24.40 -10.45 8.10
N TYR A 325 24.03 -9.31 8.69
CA TYR A 325 24.62 -8.01 8.43
C TYR A 325 25.79 -7.66 9.38
N GLY A 326 26.17 -8.57 10.29
CA GLY A 326 27.31 -8.41 11.19
C GLY A 326 27.06 -7.53 12.43
N ASP A 327 25.90 -6.90 12.52
CA ASP A 327 25.40 -6.08 13.64
C ASP A 327 24.41 -6.84 14.55
N GLY A 328 24.17 -8.13 14.25
CA GLY A 328 23.19 -8.96 14.94
C GLY A 328 21.82 -9.02 14.25
N THR A 329 21.55 -8.16 13.26
CA THR A 329 20.32 -8.11 12.48
C THR A 329 20.15 -9.39 11.66
N ALA A 330 18.98 -10.02 11.77
CA ALA A 330 18.66 -11.21 10.98
C ALA A 330 18.18 -10.83 9.57
N GLY A 331 18.72 -11.50 8.55
CA GLY A 331 18.07 -11.55 7.23
C GLY A 331 16.97 -12.60 7.22
N GLY A 332 15.89 -12.38 6.47
CA GLY A 332 14.84 -13.38 6.30
C GLY A 332 13.58 -12.85 5.64
N GLY A 333 12.47 -13.56 5.84
CA GLY A 333 11.22 -13.29 5.15
C GLY A 333 10.23 -12.50 6.00
N TYR A 334 9.57 -11.49 5.42
CA TYR A 334 8.39 -10.84 6.01
C TYR A 334 7.21 -10.88 5.03
N GLY A 335 6.04 -11.32 5.49
CA GLY A 335 4.83 -11.28 4.66
C GLY A 335 4.43 -9.83 4.36
N ILE A 336 4.29 -9.03 5.40
CA ILE A 336 4.07 -7.57 5.34
C ILE A 336 5.11 -6.89 6.23
N TYR A 337 5.83 -5.92 5.70
CA TYR A 337 6.71 -5.03 6.45
C TYR A 337 6.32 -3.58 6.16
N VAL A 338 5.86 -2.87 7.18
CA VAL A 338 5.58 -1.44 7.16
C VAL A 338 6.55 -0.70 8.09
N SER A 339 7.31 0.27 7.57
CA SER A 339 8.25 1.08 8.34
C SER A 339 8.05 2.58 8.08
N SER A 340 7.62 3.31 9.10
CA SER A 340 7.47 4.78 9.07
C SER A 340 8.59 5.47 9.84
N SER A 341 8.76 6.77 9.64
CA SER A 341 9.70 7.62 10.38
C SER A 341 9.07 8.92 10.90
N SER A 342 7.79 8.87 11.30
CA SER A 342 7.03 10.05 11.71
C SER A 342 6.96 10.24 13.23
N MET A 343 7.17 11.48 13.68
CA MET A 343 6.98 11.89 15.07
C MET A 343 5.53 12.26 15.40
N ASP A 344 4.63 12.35 14.42
CA ASP A 344 3.24 12.69 14.66
C ASP A 344 2.45 11.41 15.07
N PRO A 345 1.79 11.42 16.24
CA PRO A 345 1.00 10.28 16.69
C PRO A 345 -0.23 10.00 15.82
N PHE A 346 -0.66 10.95 14.99
CA PHE A 346 -1.85 10.87 14.14
C PHE A 346 -1.57 10.54 12.67
N ASP A 347 -0.29 10.40 12.30
CA ASP A 347 0.19 10.33 10.91
C ASP A 347 -0.04 8.99 10.16
N GLY A 348 -0.98 8.15 10.63
CA GLY A 348 -1.50 7.03 9.83
C GLY A 348 -0.53 5.90 9.47
N LYS A 349 0.58 5.75 10.20
CA LYS A 349 1.64 4.72 10.08
C LYS A 349 1.22 3.26 10.34
N ASP A 350 -0.05 2.94 10.11
CA ASP A 350 -0.69 1.73 10.59
C ASP A 350 -0.93 0.73 9.45
N LEU A 351 -1.10 -0.54 9.81
CA LEU A 351 -1.69 -1.57 8.95
C LEU A 351 -3.16 -1.71 9.30
N PHE A 352 -4.02 -1.53 8.31
CA PHE A 352 -5.47 -1.65 8.48
C PHE A 352 -6.04 -2.76 7.61
N ILE A 353 -6.76 -3.69 8.25
CA ILE A 353 -7.43 -4.82 7.59
C ILE A 353 -8.92 -4.78 7.97
N LEU A 354 -9.78 -4.61 6.97
CA LEU A 354 -11.25 -4.52 7.15
C LEU A 354 -11.98 -5.46 6.21
N ASN A 355 -12.88 -6.28 6.77
CA ASN A 355 -13.65 -7.29 6.04
C ASN A 355 -12.83 -8.11 5.04
N SER A 356 -11.58 -8.45 5.37
CA SER A 356 -10.61 -9.03 4.43
C SER A 356 -10.00 -10.31 4.97
N ASN A 357 -9.59 -11.19 4.06
CA ASN A 357 -8.87 -12.42 4.38
C ASN A 357 -7.42 -12.28 3.92
N VAL A 358 -6.52 -12.13 4.88
CA VAL A 358 -5.09 -11.98 4.63
C VAL A 358 -4.37 -13.25 5.06
N TYR A 359 -3.46 -13.74 4.23
CA TYR A 359 -2.59 -14.85 4.50
C TYR A 359 -1.16 -14.33 4.35
N ALA A 360 -0.42 -14.23 5.45
CA ALA A 360 0.92 -13.66 5.44
C ALA A 360 1.92 -14.64 6.06
N LYS A 361 3.00 -14.92 5.32
CA LYS A 361 4.06 -15.83 5.75
C LYS A 361 5.42 -15.19 5.51
N GLY A 362 6.27 -15.26 6.51
CA GLY A 362 7.67 -14.90 6.47
C GLY A 362 8.44 -15.65 7.57
N SER A 363 9.73 -15.88 7.36
CA SER A 363 10.57 -16.59 8.33
C SER A 363 11.06 -15.71 9.47
N CYS A 364 10.99 -14.38 9.37
CA CYS A 364 11.24 -13.46 10.48
C CYS A 364 9.91 -13.11 11.16
N ALA A 365 8.94 -12.64 10.39
CA ALA A 365 7.58 -12.40 10.86
C ALA A 365 6.57 -12.57 9.73
N ALA A 366 5.31 -12.84 10.08
CA ALA A 366 4.22 -12.70 9.10
C ALA A 366 3.97 -11.22 8.80
N VAL A 367 3.93 -10.40 9.84
CA VAL A 367 3.68 -8.96 9.76
C VAL A 367 4.60 -8.25 10.74
N LEU A 368 5.30 -7.21 10.27
CA LEU A 368 6.05 -6.26 11.08
C LEU A 368 5.57 -4.85 10.72
N VAL A 369 5.09 -4.09 11.69
CA VAL A 369 4.69 -2.69 11.52
C VAL A 369 5.42 -1.87 12.57
N GLN A 370 6.19 -0.87 12.13
CA GLN A 370 7.03 -0.10 13.03
C GLN A 370 7.09 1.37 12.67
N ASN A 371 7.36 2.16 13.69
CA ASN A 371 7.82 3.54 13.56
C ASN A 371 9.27 3.59 14.02
N ASP A 372 10.14 3.96 13.11
CA ASP A 372 11.59 4.05 13.28
C ASP A 372 12.00 5.50 13.11
N VAL A 373 12.28 6.17 14.24
CA VAL A 373 12.62 7.59 14.24
C VAL A 373 14.05 7.79 14.72
N THR A 374 14.88 8.31 13.82
CA THR A 374 16.24 8.79 14.12
C THR A 374 16.19 10.16 14.79
N LEU A 375 16.80 10.28 15.97
CA LEU A 375 16.94 11.55 16.70
C LEU A 375 18.42 11.86 17.01
N VAL A 376 18.72 13.15 17.19
CA VAL A 376 20.03 13.66 17.61
C VAL A 376 20.28 13.44 19.11
N PRO A 377 21.54 13.52 19.59
CA PRO A 377 21.84 13.44 21.01
C PRO A 377 21.04 14.47 21.80
N ASP A 378 20.55 14.09 22.98
CA ASP A 378 19.71 14.89 23.89
C ASP A 378 18.21 15.02 23.55
N ALA A 379 17.69 14.29 22.55
CA ALA A 379 16.27 14.32 22.18
C ALA A 379 15.29 13.61 23.16
N GLY A 380 15.78 13.11 24.30
CA GLY A 380 15.02 12.36 25.31
C GLY A 380 15.22 10.85 25.21
N ASP A 381 14.36 10.06 25.86
CA ASP A 381 14.40 8.58 25.89
C ASP A 381 13.53 7.92 24.81
N GLY A 382 13.04 8.71 23.84
CA GLY A 382 12.14 8.25 22.78
C GLY A 382 10.75 7.81 23.24
N SER A 383 10.37 8.01 24.51
CA SER A 383 9.04 7.65 25.03
C SER A 383 7.88 8.34 24.29
N ASN A 384 8.15 9.46 23.62
CA ASN A 384 7.21 10.22 22.80
C ASN A 384 7.08 9.69 21.37
N VAL A 385 7.98 8.80 20.91
CA VAL A 385 7.85 8.20 19.58
C VAL A 385 6.52 7.44 19.54
N PRO A 386 5.62 7.74 18.61
CA PRO A 386 4.33 7.08 18.62
C PRO A 386 4.44 5.63 18.15
N LEU A 387 3.67 4.76 18.80
CA LEU A 387 3.57 3.34 18.45
C LEU A 387 2.84 3.17 17.10
N ALA A 388 3.46 2.45 16.17
CA ALA A 388 2.76 1.97 14.96
C ALA A 388 1.89 0.75 15.30
N LYS A 389 0.69 0.66 14.71
CA LYS A 389 -0.33 -0.32 15.09
C LYS A 389 -0.86 -1.15 13.92
N ILE A 390 -1.38 -2.31 14.28
CA ILE A 390 -2.11 -3.22 13.43
C ILE A 390 -3.57 -3.21 13.89
N GLU A 391 -4.48 -2.85 12.99
CA GLU A 391 -5.92 -2.86 13.22
C GLU A 391 -6.58 -3.89 12.31
N ILE A 392 -7.26 -4.86 12.93
CA ILE A 392 -8.02 -5.92 12.25
C ILE A 392 -9.46 -5.77 12.69
N LEU A 393 -10.33 -5.37 11.77
CA LEU A 393 -11.71 -4.97 12.07
C LEU A 393 -12.73 -5.73 11.22
N GLY A 394 -13.96 -5.81 11.73
CA GLY A 394 -15.08 -6.42 11.03
C GLY A 394 -14.89 -7.93 10.89
N ASP A 395 -15.36 -8.51 9.79
CA ASP A 395 -15.25 -9.97 9.54
C ASP A 395 -13.84 -10.38 9.03
N SER A 396 -12.82 -9.55 9.30
CA SER A 396 -11.46 -9.81 8.84
C SER A 396 -10.82 -11.00 9.53
N SER A 397 -9.96 -11.69 8.79
CA SER A 397 -9.03 -12.65 9.36
C SER A 397 -7.64 -12.51 8.77
N ILE A 398 -6.62 -12.69 9.62
CA ILE A 398 -5.24 -12.85 9.16
C ILE A 398 -4.74 -14.24 9.57
N LYS A 399 -4.29 -15.03 8.59
CA LYS A 399 -3.65 -16.32 8.81
C LYS A 399 -2.14 -16.14 8.76
N VAL A 400 -1.46 -16.58 9.82
CA VAL A 400 -0.02 -16.39 10.07
C VAL A 400 0.59 -17.67 10.61
N PRO A 401 1.93 -17.81 10.70
CA PRO A 401 2.50 -18.93 11.41
C PRO A 401 2.20 -18.90 12.95
N ALA A 402 1.90 -20.05 13.57
CA ALA A 402 1.39 -20.21 14.95
C ALA A 402 2.44 -20.08 16.05
N ASN A 403 1.99 -19.62 17.23
CA ASN A 403 2.77 -19.11 18.38
C ASN A 403 3.11 -17.61 18.29
N GLY A 404 2.55 -16.89 17.32
CA GLY A 404 2.71 -15.44 17.20
C GLY A 404 1.45 -14.70 17.62
N ALA A 405 1.39 -14.22 18.86
CA ALA A 405 0.42 -13.20 19.25
C ALA A 405 0.76 -11.86 18.58
N VAL A 406 -0.22 -10.95 18.50
CA VAL A 406 0.08 -9.53 18.25
C VAL A 406 0.87 -9.03 19.46
N ARG A 407 2.14 -8.68 19.25
CA ARG A 407 3.02 -8.21 20.33
C ARG A 407 3.51 -6.80 20.04
N ASN A 408 3.47 -5.96 21.07
CA ASN A 408 4.14 -4.67 21.03
C ASN A 408 5.63 -4.88 21.28
N PHE A 409 6.46 -4.07 20.63
CA PHE A 409 7.88 -4.00 20.91
C PHE A 409 8.34 -2.54 20.94
N ALA A 410 9.42 -2.31 21.66
CA ALA A 410 10.09 -1.02 21.72
C ALA A 410 11.55 -1.26 22.02
N PHE A 411 12.43 -0.70 21.20
CA PHE A 411 13.87 -0.75 21.43
C PHE A 411 14.53 0.53 20.93
N THR A 412 15.80 0.67 21.29
CA THR A 412 16.65 1.78 20.90
C THR A 412 17.90 1.21 20.30
N ASP A 413 18.29 1.71 19.13
CA ASP A 413 19.57 1.41 18.50
C ASP A 413 20.41 2.68 18.42
N THR A 414 21.71 2.58 18.68
CA THR A 414 22.60 3.75 18.73
C THR A 414 23.74 3.55 17.74
N TYR A 415 23.82 4.43 16.75
CA TYR A 415 24.85 4.41 15.72
C TYR A 415 25.62 5.73 15.68
N GLY A 416 26.81 5.73 16.28
CA GLY A 416 27.63 6.94 16.42
C GLY A 416 26.91 7.99 17.27
N ASP A 417 26.67 9.17 16.69
CA ASP A 417 25.97 10.29 17.33
C ASP A 417 24.44 10.24 17.12
N TYR A 418 23.90 9.25 16.41
CA TYR A 418 22.47 9.12 16.17
C TYR A 418 21.86 8.01 17.01
N THR A 419 20.61 8.21 17.44
CA THR A 419 19.84 7.21 18.16
C THR A 419 18.51 6.98 17.45
N ASP A 420 18.28 5.74 17.05
CA ASP A 420 17.03 5.28 16.46
C ASP A 420 16.12 4.75 17.56
N TYR A 421 14.89 5.25 17.57
CA TYR A 421 13.86 4.84 18.49
C TYR A 421 12.78 4.11 17.72
N VAL A 422 12.67 2.81 17.97
CA VAL A 422 11.78 1.94 17.21
C VAL A 422 10.65 1.45 18.09
N ARG A 423 9.40 1.66 17.64
CA ARG A 423 8.20 1.20 18.35
C ARG A 423 7.17 0.67 17.36
N GLY A 424 6.66 -0.52 17.62
CA GLY A 424 5.73 -1.15 16.69
C GLY A 424 4.99 -2.35 17.24
N GLN A 425 4.34 -3.04 16.31
CA GLN A 425 3.64 -4.30 16.54
C GLN A 425 4.10 -5.35 15.53
N VAL A 426 4.13 -6.60 15.98
CA VAL A 426 4.55 -7.73 15.17
C VAL A 426 3.58 -8.90 15.32
N ILE A 427 3.44 -9.70 14.26
CA ILE A 427 2.65 -10.93 14.22
C ILE A 427 3.50 -12.06 13.62
N GLY A 428 3.38 -13.27 14.19
CA GLY A 428 4.08 -14.46 13.69
C GLY A 428 5.50 -14.64 14.23
N VAL A 429 5.84 -13.91 15.30
CA VAL A 429 7.10 -14.05 16.05
C VAL A 429 6.78 -14.75 17.38
N ALA A 430 7.55 -15.77 17.75
CA ALA A 430 7.20 -16.64 18.90
C ALA A 430 7.75 -16.15 20.26
N GLY A 431 7.24 -16.72 21.36
CA GLY A 431 7.68 -16.45 22.74
C GLY A 431 6.66 -15.70 23.61
N GLU A 432 6.77 -15.86 24.92
CA GLU A 432 5.82 -15.35 25.92
C GLU A 432 6.30 -14.07 26.64
N GLU A 433 7.57 -13.70 26.47
CA GLU A 433 8.18 -12.54 27.13
C GLU A 433 8.05 -11.25 26.29
N ALA A 434 8.32 -10.10 26.93
CA ALA A 434 8.36 -8.82 26.23
C ALA A 434 9.44 -8.86 25.13
N LEU A 435 9.05 -8.48 23.91
CA LEU A 435 9.95 -8.47 22.76
C LEU A 435 10.81 -7.21 22.78
N GLY A 436 12.11 -7.37 22.59
CA GLY A 436 13.04 -6.25 22.43
C GLY A 436 13.04 -5.78 20.98
N ASP A 437 13.99 -6.31 20.20
CA ASP A 437 14.13 -6.02 18.78
C ASP A 437 13.62 -7.24 17.97
N PRO A 438 12.49 -7.15 17.25
CA PRO A 438 11.93 -8.25 16.47
C PRO A 438 12.86 -8.77 15.37
N VAL A 439 13.82 -7.95 14.91
CA VAL A 439 14.77 -8.29 13.84
C VAL A 439 16.00 -9.00 14.41
N LYS A 440 16.35 -8.77 15.68
CA LYS A 440 17.49 -9.42 16.38
C LYS A 440 17.04 -10.55 17.31
N ASP A 441 15.80 -10.56 17.78
CA ASP A 441 15.27 -11.58 18.68
C ASP A 441 14.96 -12.88 17.92
N LYS A 442 15.41 -14.00 18.50
CA LYS A 442 15.11 -15.34 17.99
C LYS A 442 13.61 -15.53 18.03
N THR A 443 12.94 -15.78 16.91
CA THR A 443 11.79 -16.71 16.79
C THR A 443 10.96 -16.51 15.51
N ALA A 444 11.08 -17.47 14.60
CA ALA A 444 10.01 -17.74 13.64
C ALA A 444 9.07 -18.81 14.23
N ALA A 445 7.77 -18.56 14.17
CA ALA A 445 6.75 -19.57 14.38
C ALA A 445 6.70 -20.59 13.22
N THR A 446 6.48 -21.88 13.50
CA THR A 446 6.55 -22.98 12.48
C THR A 446 5.22 -23.62 12.09
N GLU A 447 4.12 -23.40 12.84
CA GLU A 447 2.78 -23.95 12.54
C GLU A 447 1.86 -22.86 11.97
N THR A 448 0.54 -23.03 11.76
CA THR A 448 -0.34 -21.99 11.15
C THR A 448 -1.49 -21.62 12.11
N GLN A 449 -1.82 -20.33 12.24
CA GLN A 449 -2.80 -19.77 13.17
C GLN A 449 -3.68 -18.72 12.49
N ILE A 450 -4.95 -18.63 12.88
CA ILE A 450 -5.89 -17.59 12.41
C ILE A 450 -6.11 -16.57 13.53
N LEU A 451 -5.95 -15.27 13.23
CA LEU A 451 -6.26 -14.16 14.12
C LEU A 451 -7.47 -13.38 13.59
N ARG A 452 -8.41 -13.03 14.48
CA ARG A 452 -9.62 -12.24 14.20
C ARG A 452 -9.95 -11.30 15.37
N GLU A 453 -10.78 -10.29 15.14
CA GLU A 453 -11.33 -9.46 16.22
C GLU A 453 -12.15 -10.35 17.18
N GLY A 454 -11.66 -10.55 18.41
CA GLY A 454 -12.40 -11.23 19.47
C GLY A 454 -12.53 -12.76 19.39
N VAL A 455 -11.75 -13.46 18.55
CA VAL A 455 -11.81 -14.93 18.42
C VAL A 455 -10.46 -15.59 18.74
N GLU A 456 -10.49 -16.65 19.55
CA GLU A 456 -9.31 -17.48 19.87
C GLU A 456 -8.84 -18.32 18.66
N PRO A 457 -7.53 -18.61 18.56
CA PRO A 457 -6.93 -19.25 17.39
C PRO A 457 -7.46 -20.67 17.09
N SER A 458 -7.61 -21.00 15.80
CA SER A 458 -8.10 -22.31 15.33
C SER A 458 -7.08 -23.08 14.50
N ASP A 459 -7.12 -24.41 14.60
CA ASP A 459 -6.10 -25.35 14.12
C ASP A 459 -6.32 -25.97 12.71
N ASP A 460 -7.19 -25.43 11.84
CA ASP A 460 -7.36 -25.99 10.49
C ASP A 460 -6.50 -25.23 9.44
N PRO A 461 -5.46 -25.87 8.88
CA PRO A 461 -4.50 -25.21 8.00
C PRO A 461 -5.04 -24.93 6.58
N TRP A 462 -6.10 -25.60 6.10
CA TRP A 462 -6.60 -25.41 4.71
C TRP A 462 -8.10 -25.73 4.50
N GLY A 463 -8.89 -25.96 5.55
CA GLY A 463 -10.31 -26.29 5.45
C GLY A 463 -11.23 -25.09 5.21
N ASP A 464 -11.97 -25.14 4.11
CA ASP A 464 -13.10 -24.27 3.80
C ASP A 464 -14.30 -24.68 4.67
N LYS A 465 -14.39 -24.13 5.89
CA LYS A 465 -15.63 -24.14 6.67
C LYS A 465 -15.92 -22.75 7.19
N GLY A 466 -16.83 -22.09 6.48
CA GLY A 466 -17.53 -20.91 6.96
C GLY A 466 -18.40 -21.27 8.16
N ASP A 467 -17.81 -21.31 9.35
CA ASP A 467 -18.57 -21.18 10.58
C ASP A 467 -18.74 -19.69 10.86
N LYS A 468 -19.97 -19.22 10.61
CA LYS A 468 -20.43 -17.89 11.01
C LYS A 468 -20.42 -17.83 12.53
N SER A 469 -19.49 -17.08 13.13
CA SER A 469 -19.64 -16.67 14.53
C SER A 469 -20.63 -15.50 14.57
N ASP A 470 -21.78 -15.71 15.18
CA ASP A 470 -22.88 -14.74 15.23
C ASP A 470 -22.67 -13.57 16.23
N ASP A 471 -21.45 -13.37 16.77
CA ASP A 471 -21.21 -12.38 17.85
C ASP A 471 -20.02 -11.41 17.65
N ALA A 472 -19.41 -11.35 16.46
CA ALA A 472 -18.55 -10.22 16.10
C ALA A 472 -19.42 -9.02 15.69
N SER A 473 -19.11 -7.82 16.18
CA SER A 473 -19.85 -6.60 15.84
C SER A 473 -19.70 -6.31 14.34
N LYS A 474 -20.68 -6.75 13.53
CA LYS A 474 -20.72 -6.55 12.08
C LYS A 474 -20.51 -5.08 11.74
N ALA A 475 -19.37 -4.75 11.15
CA ALA A 475 -19.23 -3.52 10.38
C ALA A 475 -20.24 -3.59 9.24
N THR A 476 -21.21 -2.67 9.22
CA THR A 476 -22.32 -2.71 8.26
C THR A 476 -21.83 -2.35 6.86
N ASP A 477 -22.43 -2.90 5.80
CA ASP A 477 -22.20 -2.54 4.37
C ASP A 477 -22.11 -1.03 4.11
N THR A 478 -22.71 -0.22 4.98
CA THR A 478 -22.64 1.24 4.96
C THR A 478 -21.22 1.78 5.14
N ASP A 479 -20.41 1.25 6.06
CA ASP A 479 -19.04 1.74 6.31
C ASP A 479 -18.16 1.52 5.07
N THR A 480 -18.28 0.35 4.42
CA THR A 480 -17.60 0.01 3.16
C THR A 480 -18.07 0.86 1.97
N SER A 481 -19.39 1.08 1.85
CA SER A 481 -19.96 1.89 0.77
C SER A 481 -19.54 3.37 0.85
N LEU A 482 -19.29 3.88 2.05
CA LEU A 482 -18.84 5.26 2.28
C LEU A 482 -17.37 5.44 1.84
N VAL A 483 -16.51 4.45 2.12
CA VAL A 483 -15.11 4.46 1.65
C VAL A 483 -15.06 4.34 0.12
N ARG A 484 -15.80 3.39 -0.46
CA ARG A 484 -15.89 3.21 -1.92
C ARG A 484 -16.45 4.45 -2.62
N LYS A 485 -17.45 5.09 -2.03
CA LYS A 485 -18.03 6.33 -2.58
C LYS A 485 -17.07 7.51 -2.46
N ALA A 486 -16.37 7.67 -1.34
CA ALA A 486 -15.34 8.69 -1.22
C ALA A 486 -14.26 8.53 -2.31
N TYR A 487 -13.86 7.29 -2.58
CA TYR A 487 -12.92 6.95 -3.64
C TYR A 487 -13.48 7.19 -5.06
N ALA A 488 -14.70 6.72 -5.35
CA ALA A 488 -15.33 6.87 -6.66
C ALA A 488 -15.73 8.32 -6.96
N ASP A 489 -16.12 9.10 -5.96
CA ASP A 489 -16.37 10.53 -6.09
C ASP A 489 -15.03 11.27 -6.34
N GLU A 490 -13.92 10.86 -5.72
CA GLU A 490 -12.58 11.43 -5.92
C GLU A 490 -11.98 11.06 -7.29
N ALA A 491 -12.02 9.78 -7.67
CA ALA A 491 -11.64 9.29 -9.00
C ALA A 491 -12.56 9.86 -10.10
N GLY A 492 -13.86 9.97 -9.83
CA GLY A 492 -14.85 10.59 -10.72
C GLY A 492 -14.65 12.10 -10.86
N THR A 493 -14.22 12.81 -9.81
CA THR A 493 -13.77 14.21 -9.92
C THR A 493 -12.42 14.34 -10.61
N ALA A 494 -11.50 13.39 -10.46
CA ALA A 494 -10.24 13.37 -11.21
C ALA A 494 -10.50 13.16 -12.72
N VAL A 495 -11.41 12.25 -13.08
CA VAL A 495 -11.85 11.98 -14.47
C VAL A 495 -12.79 13.07 -15.03
N ALA A 496 -13.57 13.77 -14.19
CA ALA A 496 -14.38 14.91 -14.64
C ALA A 496 -13.58 16.21 -14.71
N ALA A 497 -12.47 16.30 -13.97
CA ALA A 497 -11.52 17.41 -14.00
C ALA A 497 -10.34 17.16 -14.96
N THR A 498 -10.25 16.02 -15.65
CA THR A 498 -9.38 15.89 -16.82
C THR A 498 -9.84 16.90 -17.87
N PRO A 499 -9.00 17.86 -18.27
CA PRO A 499 -9.33 18.74 -19.37
C PRO A 499 -9.53 17.90 -20.64
N LYS A 500 -10.45 18.32 -21.50
CA LYS A 500 -10.31 17.96 -22.92
C LYS A 500 -9.07 18.69 -23.44
N THR A 501 -8.31 18.02 -24.29
CA THR A 501 -7.08 18.54 -24.87
C THR A 501 -7.28 19.95 -25.47
N GLY A 502 -6.57 20.98 -24.95
CA GLY A 502 -6.50 22.34 -25.53
C GLY A 502 -6.78 23.56 -24.62
N ASP A 503 -7.09 23.41 -23.33
CA ASP A 503 -7.49 24.55 -22.48
C ASP A 503 -6.32 25.27 -21.76
N ASN A 504 -6.37 26.61 -21.74
CA ASN A 504 -5.31 27.49 -21.22
C ASN A 504 -5.22 27.51 -19.67
N GLY A 505 -4.00 27.35 -19.14
CA GLY A 505 -3.68 27.06 -17.73
C GLY A 505 -4.10 28.05 -16.63
N MET A 506 -4.72 29.20 -16.93
CA MET A 506 -5.15 30.18 -15.91
C MET A 506 -6.54 29.89 -15.32
N GLY A 507 -7.41 29.15 -16.02
CA GLY A 507 -8.70 28.69 -15.48
C GLY A 507 -8.57 27.51 -14.50
N LEU A 508 -7.46 26.78 -14.61
CA LEU A 508 -7.15 25.52 -13.92
C LEU A 508 -7.04 25.67 -12.40
N PHE A 509 -6.42 26.75 -11.93
CA PHE A 509 -6.25 27.01 -10.49
C PHE A 509 -7.56 27.35 -9.78
N ALA A 510 -8.48 28.03 -10.46
CA ALA A 510 -9.76 28.45 -9.88
C ALA A 510 -10.76 27.29 -9.76
N THR A 511 -10.77 26.37 -10.73
CA THR A 511 -11.63 25.18 -10.71
C THR A 511 -11.16 24.12 -9.71
N CYS A 512 -9.84 23.89 -9.58
CA CYS A 512 -9.30 22.98 -8.56
C CYS A 512 -9.56 23.50 -7.14
N ALA A 513 -9.40 24.81 -6.90
CA ALA A 513 -9.74 25.42 -5.61
C ALA A 513 -11.25 25.33 -5.29
N ALA A 514 -12.12 25.45 -6.30
CA ALA A 514 -13.56 25.30 -6.13
C ALA A 514 -14.00 23.85 -5.88
N ALA A 515 -13.33 22.85 -6.46
CA ALA A 515 -13.58 21.43 -6.22
C ALA A 515 -13.21 21.02 -4.78
N ILE A 516 -12.08 21.52 -4.28
CA ILE A 516 -11.64 21.34 -2.89
C ILE A 516 -12.64 22.00 -1.92
N ALA A 517 -13.12 23.21 -2.23
CA ALA A 517 -14.14 23.89 -1.43
C ALA A 517 -15.53 23.21 -1.49
N GLY A 518 -15.88 22.61 -2.63
CA GLY A 518 -17.13 21.88 -2.86
C GLY A 518 -17.19 20.55 -2.10
N ALA A 519 -16.07 19.81 -2.04
CA ALA A 519 -15.94 18.61 -1.22
C ALA A 519 -16.25 18.91 0.25
N GLY A 520 -15.66 19.98 0.81
CA GLY A 520 -15.95 20.42 2.17
C GLY A 520 -17.43 20.78 2.43
N ALA A 521 -18.12 21.37 1.44
CA ALA A 521 -19.52 21.77 1.56
C ALA A 521 -20.52 20.60 1.43
N ALA A 522 -20.23 19.61 0.58
CA ALA A 522 -21.06 18.40 0.43
C ALA A 522 -21.12 17.59 1.73
N PHE A 523 -19.98 17.43 2.42
CA PHE A 523 -19.93 16.77 3.73
C PHE A 523 -20.70 17.55 4.81
N GLY A 524 -20.58 18.88 4.86
CA GLY A 524 -21.38 19.70 5.80
C GLY A 524 -22.90 19.54 5.62
N SER A 525 -23.37 19.25 4.39
CA SER A 525 -24.78 19.06 4.08
C SER A 525 -25.32 17.65 4.42
N LEU A 526 -24.47 16.61 4.35
CA LEU A 526 -24.77 15.23 4.76
C LEU A 526 -25.04 15.14 6.27
N PHE A 527 -24.34 15.94 7.07
CA PHE A 527 -24.50 15.97 8.53
C PHE A 527 -25.50 17.03 9.03
N SER A 528 -25.94 17.95 8.16
CA SER A 528 -26.96 18.96 8.51
C SER A 528 -28.41 18.51 8.24
N ARG A 529 -28.65 17.42 7.49
CA ARG A 529 -30.02 16.92 7.25
C ARG A 529 -30.52 15.97 8.33
N LYS A 530 -30.64 16.48 9.57
CA LYS A 530 -31.73 16.14 10.52
C LYS A 530 -31.62 16.96 11.81
N ARG A 531 -31.75 18.28 11.71
CA ARG A 531 -32.37 19.08 12.77
C ARG A 531 -33.54 19.85 12.17
N GLY A 532 -34.71 19.23 12.21
CA GLY A 532 -35.93 19.87 11.74
C GLY A 532 -37.17 19.01 11.98
N LYS A 533 -37.95 19.43 12.97
CA LYS A 533 -39.35 19.05 13.30
C LYS A 533 -39.56 17.80 14.17
N HIS A 534 -39.26 17.94 15.46
CA HIS A 534 -40.26 17.52 16.45
C HIS A 534 -41.29 18.65 16.56
N ALA A 535 -42.39 18.48 15.81
CA ALA A 535 -43.64 19.14 16.14
C ALA A 535 -44.30 18.34 17.28
N ARG A 536 -44.89 19.10 18.20
CA ARG A 536 -45.67 18.74 19.39
C ARG A 536 -46.52 17.48 19.25
N HIS A 537 -46.57 16.67 20.31
CA HIS A 537 -47.75 16.55 21.16
C HIS A 537 -47.37 16.15 22.57
#